data_AF-A0A4R4RM16-F1
#
_entry.id   AF-A0A4R4RM16-F1
#
_cell.length_a   1.000
_cell.length_b   1.000
_cell.length_c   1.000
_cell.angle_alpha   90.00
_cell.angle_beta   90.00
_cell.angle_gamma   90.00
#
_symmetry.space_group_name_H-M   'P 1'
#
loop_
_entity.id
_entity.type
_entity.pdbx_description
1 polymer ?
#
loop_
_entity_poly.entity_id
_entity_poly.type
_entity_poly.pdbx_seq_one_letter_code
_entity_poly.pdbx_strand_id
1 'polypeptide(L)'
;MNDTTRADLERLQIQVGRVIDDLKAALDAPLSIMASGEAWTGNRADGFGTSLEIHKSILQRGADTISGDIDAAVAAAPPEEPPA
;
A
#
# COMPACT_ATOMS: atom_id res chain seq x y z
N MET A 1 1.70 3.70 29.38
CA MET A 1 1.80 2.67 28.34
C MET A 1 0.38 2.46 27.86
N ASN A 2 0.01 2.94 26.68
CA ASN A 2 -1.27 2.55 26.10
C ASN A 2 -1.07 1.13 25.61
N ASP A 3 -1.68 0.16 26.29
CA ASP A 3 -1.70 -1.21 25.81
C ASP A 3 -2.59 -1.22 24.57
N THR A 4 -1.96 -1.17 23.39
CA THR A 4 -2.67 -1.33 22.13
C THR A 4 -3.29 -2.72 22.13
N THR A 5 -4.62 -2.79 22.14
CA THR A 5 -5.31 -4.08 22.15
C THR A 5 -5.26 -4.72 20.76
N ARG A 6 -5.53 -6.02 20.69
CA ARG A 6 -5.68 -6.72 19.41
C ARG A 6 -6.76 -6.07 18.54
N ALA A 7 -7.88 -5.65 19.13
CA ALA A 7 -8.94 -4.95 18.39
C ALA A 7 -8.47 -3.62 17.78
N ASP A 8 -7.57 -2.89 18.44
CA ASP A 8 -6.99 -1.66 17.89
C ASP A 8 -6.06 -1.94 16.71
N LEU A 9 -5.26 -3.02 16.78
CA LEU A 9 -4.39 -3.47 15.69
C LEU A 9 -5.20 -3.95 14.48
N GLU A 10 -6.29 -4.69 14.69
CA GLU A 10 -7.18 -5.15 13.62
C GLU A 10 -7.89 -3.97 12.93
N ARG A 11 -8.30 -2.93 13.68
CA ARG A 11 -8.82 -1.68 13.09
C ARG A 11 -7.76 -0.97 12.27
N LEU A 12 -6.53 -0.89 12.78
CA LEU A 12 -5.41 -0.28 12.07
C LEU A 12 -5.12 -1.02 10.76
N GLN A 13 -5.11 -2.37 10.79
CA GLN A 13 -4.94 -3.22 9.62
C GLN A 13 -5.96 -2.90 8.52
N ILE A 14 -7.24 -2.78 8.87
CA ILE A 14 -8.30 -2.44 7.92
C ILE A 14 -8.10 -1.05 7.34
N GLN A 15 -7.77 -0.06 8.17
CA GLN A 15 -7.59 1.33 7.73
C GLN A 15 -6.38 1.46 6.81
N VAL A 16 -5.24 0.91 7.20
CA VAL A 16 -4.00 0.96 6.43
C VAL A 16 -4.13 0.16 5.14
N GLY A 17 -4.76 -1.02 5.18
CA GLY A 17 -5.02 -1.83 3.99
C GLY A 17 -5.77 -1.05 2.91
N ARG A 18 -6.84 -0.32 3.28
CA ARG A 18 -7.59 0.53 2.33
C ARG A 18 -6.72 1.63 1.71
N VAL A 19 -5.92 2.32 2.52
CA VAL A 19 -5.02 3.38 2.02
C VAL A 19 -3.96 2.81 1.07
N ILE A 20 -3.44 1.61 1.36
CA ILE A 20 -2.49 0.91 0.50
C ILE A 20 -3.14 0.53 -0.84
N ASP A 21 -4.38 0.02 -0.81
CA ASP A 21 -5.10 -0.35 -2.03
C ASP A 21 -5.39 0.88 -2.90
N ASP A 22 -5.83 1.99 -2.28
CA ASP A 22 -6.06 3.26 -2.97
C ASP A 22 -4.75 3.80 -3.60
N LEU A 23 -3.63 3.70 -2.88
CA LEU A 23 -2.31 4.07 -3.40
C LEU A 23 -1.92 3.21 -4.61
N LYS A 24 -2.11 1.89 -4.53
CA LYS A 24 -1.80 0.97 -5.64
C LYS A 24 -2.61 1.33 -6.89
N ALA A 25 -3.92 1.58 -6.73
CA ALA A 25 -4.79 2.00 -7.82
C ALA A 25 -4.38 3.36 -8.41
N ALA A 26 -4.02 4.33 -7.56
CA ALA A 26 -3.57 5.65 -8.00
C ALA A 26 -2.23 5.61 -8.77
N LEU A 27 -1.36 4.64 -8.48
CA LEU A 27 -0.10 4.44 -9.19
C LEU A 27 -0.28 3.73 -10.54
N ASP A 28 -1.31 2.91 -10.68
CA ASP A 28 -1.61 2.19 -11.93
C ASP A 28 -2.26 3.10 -12.98
N ALA A 29 -3.09 4.06 -12.56
CA ALA A 29 -3.84 4.92 -13.47
C ALA A 29 -2.94 5.72 -14.44
N PRO A 30 -1.86 6.40 -14.01
CA PRO A 30 -0.94 7.09 -14.91
C PRO A 30 -0.32 6.17 -15.96
N LEU A 31 0.14 4.98 -15.57
CA LEU A 31 0.75 4.02 -16.49
C LEU A 31 -0.25 3.50 -17.54
N SER A 32 -1.51 3.29 -17.13
CA SER A 32 -2.60 2.90 -18.03
C SER A 32 -2.92 4.00 -19.07
N ILE A 33 -2.97 5.27 -18.63
CA ILE A 33 -3.13 6.42 -19.52
C ILE A 33 -1.96 6.53 -20.49
N MET A 34 -0.74 6.27 -20.01
CA MET A 34 0.46 6.29 -20.85
C MET A 34 0.44 5.19 -21.91
N ALA A 35 0.06 3.97 -21.55
CA ALA A 35 0.01 2.83 -22.45
C ALA A 35 -1.06 2.95 -23.56
N SER A 36 -2.12 3.72 -23.32
CA SER A 36 -3.27 3.86 -24.24
C SER A 36 -3.19 5.08 -25.16
N GLY A 37 -2.31 6.04 -24.89
CA GLY A 37 -2.29 7.32 -25.60
C GLY A 37 -1.20 7.41 -26.68
N GLU A 38 -1.58 7.69 -27.92
CA GLU A 38 -0.65 7.97 -29.04
C GLU A 38 0.27 9.18 -28.79
N ALA A 39 -0.09 10.05 -27.84
CA ALA A 39 0.70 11.22 -27.45
C ALA A 39 1.95 10.88 -26.61
N TRP A 40 2.04 9.67 -26.04
CA TRP A 40 3.14 9.25 -25.17
C TRP A 40 4.30 8.65 -25.97
N THR A 41 4.93 9.49 -26.81
CA THR A 41 6.04 9.06 -27.66
C THR A 41 7.30 9.88 -27.45
N GLY A 42 8.46 9.25 -27.71
CA GLY A 42 9.77 9.86 -27.65
C GLY A 42 10.39 9.93 -26.24
N ASN A 43 11.68 10.27 -26.20
CA ASN A 43 12.55 10.11 -25.02
C ASN A 43 12.01 10.73 -23.71
N ARG A 44 11.24 11.82 -23.79
CA ARG A 44 10.64 12.44 -22.58
C ARG A 44 9.52 11.59 -22.00
N ALA A 45 8.65 11.04 -22.84
CA ALA A 45 7.59 10.15 -22.41
C ALA A 45 8.18 8.86 -21.84
N ASP A 46 9.19 8.29 -22.50
CA ASP A 46 9.88 7.08 -22.05
C ASP A 46 10.56 7.28 -20.68
N GLY A 47 11.26 8.40 -20.51
CA GLY A 47 11.92 8.75 -19.25
C GLY A 47 10.92 8.98 -18.11
N PHE A 48 9.79 9.64 -18.40
CA PHE A 48 8.73 9.82 -17.42
C PHE A 48 8.07 8.49 -17.03
N GLY A 49 7.77 7.62 -17.99
CA GLY A 49 7.20 6.29 -17.73
C GLY A 49 8.13 5.40 -16.92
N THR A 50 9.43 5.41 -17.24
CA THR A 50 10.46 4.71 -16.47
C THR A 50 10.51 5.22 -15.03
N SER A 51 10.47 6.54 -14.83
CA SER A 51 10.46 7.13 -13.49
C SER A 51 9.21 6.71 -12.70
N LEU A 52 8.04 6.71 -13.33
CA LEU A 52 6.79 6.26 -12.69
C LEU A 52 6.86 4.79 -12.25
N GLU A 53 7.35 3.89 -13.12
CA GLU A 53 7.53 2.47 -12.78
C GLU A 53 8.47 2.28 -11.57
N ILE A 54 9.59 3.02 -11.52
CA ILE A 54 10.52 2.97 -10.40
C ILE A 54 9.84 3.41 -9.09
N HIS A 55 9.17 4.56 -9.10
CA HIS A 55 8.51 5.08 -7.90
C HIS A 55 7.35 4.19 -7.47
N LYS A 56 6.58 3.65 -8.41
CA LYS A 56 5.55 2.65 -8.15
C LYS A 56 6.13 1.43 -7.44
N SER A 57 7.22 0.86 -7.95
CA SER A 57 7.87 -0.30 -7.33
C SER A 57 8.35 -0.02 -5.91
N ILE A 58 8.91 1.17 -5.66
CA ILE A 58 9.38 1.58 -4.32
C ILE A 58 8.20 1.70 -3.36
N LEU A 59 7.13 2.40 -3.77
CA LEU A 59 5.95 2.63 -2.94
C LEU A 59 5.21 1.32 -2.64
N GLN A 60 5.10 0.43 -3.62
CA GLN A 60 4.50 -0.90 -3.44
C GLN A 60 5.28 -1.72 -2.41
N ARG A 61 6.61 -1.77 -2.49
CA ARG A 61 7.43 -2.48 -1.49
C ARG A 61 7.28 -1.89 -0.09
N GLY A 62 7.25 -0.57 0.03
CA GLY A 62 7.01 0.10 1.31
C GLY A 62 5.65 -0.25 1.90
N ALA A 63 4.60 -0.22 1.07
CA ALA A 63 3.25 -0.61 1.45
C ALA A 63 3.16 -2.08 1.89
N ASP A 64 3.75 -3.00 1.12
CA ASP A 64 3.74 -4.43 1.45
C ASP A 64 4.51 -4.72 2.75
N THR A 65 5.59 -3.98 3.02
CA THR A 65 6.33 -4.07 4.29
C THR A 65 5.47 -3.62 5.47
N ILE A 66 4.82 -2.45 5.35
CA ILE A 66 3.94 -1.92 6.41
C ILE A 66 2.78 -2.87 6.67
N SER A 67 2.17 -3.42 5.62
CA SER A 67 1.09 -4.40 5.76
C SER A 67 1.59 -5.64 6.51
N GLY A 68 2.76 -6.17 6.14
CA GLY A 68 3.36 -7.32 6.82
C GLY A 68 3.69 -7.05 8.29
N ASP A 69 4.17 -5.86 8.62
CA ASP A 69 4.47 -5.46 10.01
C ASP A 69 3.19 -5.40 10.86
N ILE A 70 2.07 -4.89 10.29
CA ILE A 70 0.78 -4.86 10.98
C ILE A 70 0.22 -6.28 11.15
N ASP A 71 0.30 -7.12 10.12
CA ASP A 71 -0.15 -8.52 10.18
C ASP A 71 0.63 -9.28 11.27
N ALA A 72 1.95 -9.06 11.34
CA ALA A 72 2.81 -9.64 12.38
C ALA A 72 2.43 -9.15 13.78
N ALA A 73 2.12 -7.86 13.93
CA ALA A 73 1.67 -7.28 15.20
C ALA A 73 0.33 -7.87 15.65
N VAL A 74 -0.64 -8.01 14.75
CA VAL A 74 -1.95 -8.64 15.03
C VAL A 74 -1.75 -10.11 15.43
N ALA A 75 -0.88 -10.84 14.72
CA ALA A 75 -0.60 -12.25 15.01
C ALA A 75 0.09 -12.45 16.37
N ALA A 76 0.96 -11.51 16.76
CA ALA A 76 1.64 -11.53 18.05
C ALA A 76 0.76 -11.09 19.23
N ALA A 77 -0.33 -10.36 18.97
CA ALA A 77 -1.21 -9.85 20.00
C ALA A 77 -2.05 -10.98 20.63
N PRO A 78 -2.09 -11.07 21.98
CA PRO A 78 -2.91 -12.07 22.66
C PRO A 78 -4.39 -11.92 22.27
N PRO A 79 -5.13 -13.03 22.09
CA PRO A 79 -6.55 -12.97 21.81
C PRO A 79 -7.28 -12.26 22.96
N GLU A 80 -8.29 -11.44 22.64
CA GLU A 80 -9.12 -10.83 23.67
C GLU A 80 -9.87 -11.94 24.42
N GLU A 81 -9.79 -11.94 25.76
CA GLU A 81 -10.62 -12.82 26.57
C GLU A 81 -12.09 -12.39 26.44
N PRO A 82 -13.03 -13.33 26.23
CA PRO A 82 -14.45 -12.99 26.20
C PRO A 82 -14.87 -12.43 27.57
N PRO A 83 -15.79 -11.45 27.59
CA PRO A 83 -16.25 -10.85 28.84
C PRO A 83 -16.88 -11.92 29.75
N ALA A 84 -16.57 -11.84 31.04
CA ALA A 84 -17.08 -12.73 32.10
C ALA A 84 -18.60 -12.62 32.30
#